data_AF-A0A2N5YTQ5-F1
#
_entry.id   AF-A0A2N5YTQ5-F1
#
_cell.length_a   1.000
_cell.length_b   1.000
_cell.length_c   1.000
_cell.angle_alpha   90.00
_cell.angle_beta   90.00
_cell.angle_gamma   90.00
#
_symmetry.space_group_name_H-M   'P 1'
#
loop_
_entity.id
_entity.type
_entity.pdbx_description
1 polymer ?
#
loop_
_entity_poly.entity_id
_entity_poly.type
_entity_poly.pdbx_seq_one_letter_code
_entity_poly.pdbx_strand_id
1 'polypeptide(L)'
;MYNTTSPLTGNETTTTAPPTCDYSIKLVDTYGDSWNGGKITVYVESIAVITDATVTSGDNGGDWKIINFTVDDGGEITTDYTAGSYSSENEYYIYDAVDAGGTEVYSSGTGGSTPGDLGSGVLSASCPLPCTTPTDQPTVLNLSPDYYQIDGSYTAAVSSPDEYLVVISTSSSLSSNPID
;
A
#
# COMPACT_ATOMS: atom_id res chain seq x y z
N MET A 1 39.68 -24.84 21.97
CA MET A 1 39.43 -23.39 21.93
C MET A 1 38.23 -23.19 21.02
N TYR A 2 37.07 -22.88 21.57
CA TYR A 2 35.86 -22.64 20.77
C TYR A 2 35.87 -21.16 20.34
N ASN A 3 35.97 -20.92 19.03
CA ASN A 3 35.80 -19.60 18.46
C ASN A 3 34.31 -19.39 18.20
N THR A 4 33.63 -18.67 19.09
CA THR A 4 32.25 -18.24 18.90
C THR A 4 32.27 -16.88 18.20
N THR A 5 32.14 -16.87 16.87
CA THR A 5 31.79 -15.63 16.18
C THR A 5 30.31 -15.37 16.43
N SER A 6 30.04 -14.50 17.42
CA SER A 6 28.76 -13.84 17.60
C SER A 6 28.37 -13.15 16.29
N PRO A 7 27.16 -13.33 15.74
CA PRO A 7 26.66 -12.35 14.80
C PRO A 7 26.61 -11.01 15.52
N LEU A 8 27.21 -9.99 14.92
CA LEU A 8 27.08 -8.62 15.38
C LEU A 8 25.59 -8.28 15.26
N THR A 9 24.89 -8.16 16.39
CA THR A 9 23.59 -7.50 16.43
C THR A 9 23.86 -6.01 16.27
N GLY A 10 24.00 -5.57 15.02
CA GLY A 10 23.78 -4.17 14.68
C GLY A 10 22.30 -3.90 14.88
N ASN A 11 21.94 -3.32 16.02
CA ASN A 11 20.68 -2.59 16.13
C ASN A 11 20.88 -1.25 15.41
N GLU A 12 20.89 -1.31 14.08
CA GLU A 12 20.61 -0.14 13.25
C GLU A 12 19.12 0.12 13.40
N THR A 13 18.75 0.94 14.39
CA THR A 13 17.40 1.53 14.40
C THR A 13 17.40 2.63 13.35
N THR A 14 17.47 2.24 12.08
CA THR A 14 17.12 3.12 10.97
C THR A 14 15.62 3.35 11.09
N THR A 15 15.23 4.42 11.76
CA THR A 15 13.85 4.93 11.68
C THR A 15 13.66 5.53 10.29
N THR A 16 13.62 4.67 9.28
CA THR A 16 13.12 5.01 7.95
C THR A 16 11.66 5.38 8.10
N ALA A 17 11.23 6.48 7.47
CA ALA A 17 9.83 6.86 7.43
C ALA A 17 8.98 5.68 6.92
N PRO A 18 7.76 5.50 7.44
CA PRO A 18 6.87 4.45 6.94
C PRO A 18 6.67 4.63 5.43
N PRO A 19 6.51 3.52 4.68
CA PRO A 19 6.14 3.62 3.27
C PRO A 19 4.82 4.37 3.10
N THR A 20 4.64 5.03 1.97
CA THR A 20 3.40 5.77 1.67
C THR A 20 2.75 5.20 0.43
N CYS A 21 1.43 5.27 0.37
CA CYS A 21 0.66 4.88 -0.81
C CYS A 21 -0.49 5.85 -1.08
N ASP A 22 -0.93 5.87 -2.33
CA ASP A 22 -2.02 6.72 -2.78
C ASP A 22 -3.36 6.02 -2.61
N TYR A 23 -4.32 6.74 -2.07
CA TYR A 23 -5.73 6.37 -2.00
C TYR A 23 -6.55 7.38 -2.79
N SER A 24 -7.81 7.03 -3.02
CA SER A 24 -8.79 7.97 -3.53
C SER A 24 -10.14 7.80 -2.88
N ILE A 25 -10.88 8.90 -2.79
CA ILE A 25 -12.29 8.90 -2.44
C ILE A 25 -13.10 9.31 -3.66
N LYS A 26 -14.15 8.53 -3.96
CA LYS A 26 -15.14 8.84 -4.99
C LYS A 26 -16.44 9.22 -4.31
N LEU A 27 -16.94 10.40 -4.64
CA LEU A 27 -18.22 10.94 -4.23
C LEU A 27 -19.20 10.76 -5.39
N VAL A 28 -20.39 10.23 -5.13
CA VAL A 28 -21.41 9.93 -6.14
C VAL A 28 -22.73 10.54 -5.71
N ASP A 29 -23.42 11.14 -6.67
CA ASP A 29 -24.80 11.55 -6.60
C ASP A 29 -25.62 10.68 -7.56
N THR A 30 -26.58 9.94 -7.04
CA THR A 30 -27.35 8.98 -7.86
C THR A 30 -28.39 9.63 -8.78
N TYR A 31 -28.71 10.90 -8.58
CA TYR A 31 -29.64 11.67 -9.42
C TYR A 31 -28.93 12.69 -10.33
N GLY A 32 -27.66 12.97 -10.04
CA GLY A 32 -26.79 13.76 -10.91
C GLY A 32 -26.98 15.26 -10.79
N ASP A 33 -27.56 15.75 -9.69
CA ASP A 33 -27.83 17.17 -9.48
C ASP A 33 -27.02 17.80 -8.35
N SER A 34 -25.95 17.10 -7.90
CA SER A 34 -25.03 17.47 -6.82
C SER A 34 -25.56 17.23 -5.42
N TRP A 35 -24.66 17.12 -4.44
CA TRP A 35 -24.98 16.74 -3.07
C TRP A 35 -25.79 17.74 -2.23
N ASN A 36 -26.26 18.85 -2.84
CA ASN A 36 -27.24 19.75 -2.24
C ASN A 36 -26.90 20.21 -0.80
N GLY A 37 -25.63 20.58 -0.58
CA GLY A 37 -25.09 21.02 0.72
C GLY A 37 -24.47 19.92 1.57
N GLY A 38 -24.55 18.67 1.11
CA GLY A 38 -23.82 17.54 1.69
C GLY A 38 -22.32 17.68 1.43
N LYS A 39 -21.51 17.30 2.41
CA LYS A 39 -20.05 17.41 2.31
C LYS A 39 -19.36 16.36 3.16
N ILE A 40 -18.12 16.04 2.81
CA ILE A 40 -17.31 15.08 3.54
C ILE A 40 -15.89 15.61 3.75
N THR A 41 -15.36 15.38 4.94
CA THR A 41 -13.95 15.60 5.28
C THR A 41 -13.29 14.24 5.49
N VAL A 42 -12.11 14.04 4.93
CA VAL A 42 -11.30 12.82 5.10
C VAL A 42 -10.10 13.17 5.97
N TYR A 43 -9.84 12.34 6.98
CA TYR A 43 -8.70 12.47 7.86
C TYR A 43 -7.76 11.27 7.70
N VAL A 44 -6.47 11.57 7.72
CA VAL A 44 -5.38 10.60 7.86
C VAL A 44 -4.71 10.87 9.19
N GLU A 45 -4.71 9.88 10.08
CA GLU A 45 -4.15 10.02 11.44
C GLU A 45 -4.68 11.27 12.18
N SER A 46 -6.00 11.51 12.08
CA SER A 46 -6.68 12.70 12.62
C SER A 46 -6.33 14.05 11.98
N ILE A 47 -5.51 14.09 10.91
CA ILE A 47 -5.23 15.30 10.14
C ILE A 47 -6.15 15.33 8.92
N ALA A 48 -6.89 16.44 8.74
CA ALA A 48 -7.76 16.60 7.58
C ALA A 48 -6.93 16.76 6.30
N VAL A 49 -7.00 15.75 5.41
CA VAL A 49 -6.30 15.75 4.11
C VAL A 49 -7.22 16.19 2.97
N ILE A 50 -8.53 16.01 3.14
CA ILE A 50 -9.58 16.52 2.25
C ILE A 50 -10.62 17.18 3.15
N THR A 51 -10.97 18.44 2.89
CA THR A 51 -11.90 19.21 3.73
C THR A 51 -13.15 19.63 2.97
N ASP A 52 -14.33 19.40 3.55
CA ASP A 52 -15.63 19.85 3.04
C ASP A 52 -15.84 19.55 1.53
N ALA A 53 -15.37 18.39 1.07
CA ALA A 53 -15.53 17.96 -0.30
C ALA A 53 -16.99 17.63 -0.61
N THR A 54 -17.45 18.03 -1.79
CA THR A 54 -18.80 17.81 -2.31
C THR A 54 -18.74 17.51 -3.79
N VAL A 55 -19.80 16.93 -4.33
CA VAL A 55 -20.11 16.94 -5.77
C VAL A 55 -20.79 18.26 -6.11
N THR A 56 -20.40 18.90 -7.21
CA THR A 56 -21.03 20.10 -7.77
C THR A 56 -21.42 19.85 -9.22
N SER A 57 -22.21 20.74 -9.84
CA SER A 57 -22.64 20.59 -11.24
C SER A 57 -21.48 20.57 -12.25
N GLY A 58 -20.29 21.04 -11.86
CA GLY A 58 -19.07 20.96 -12.67
C GLY A 58 -18.37 19.61 -12.58
N ASP A 59 -18.68 18.80 -11.57
CA ASP A 59 -18.08 17.50 -11.32
C ASP A 59 -18.87 16.43 -12.10
N ASN A 60 -18.43 16.22 -13.34
CA ASN A 60 -19.04 15.28 -14.27
C ASN A 60 -20.56 15.45 -14.42
N GLY A 61 -21.01 16.71 -14.55
CA GLY A 61 -22.41 17.04 -14.70
C GLY A 61 -23.21 17.06 -13.40
N GLY A 62 -22.58 16.83 -12.24
CA GLY A 62 -23.26 16.66 -10.96
C GLY A 62 -23.33 15.20 -10.50
N ASP A 63 -22.82 14.25 -11.30
CA ASP A 63 -22.93 12.82 -11.03
C ASP A 63 -21.88 12.33 -10.02
N TRP A 64 -20.61 12.75 -10.18
CA TRP A 64 -19.54 12.25 -9.31
C TRP A 64 -18.27 13.08 -9.34
N LYS A 65 -17.47 12.93 -8.29
CA LYS A 65 -16.14 13.52 -8.12
C LYS A 65 -15.16 12.53 -7.53
N ILE A 66 -13.92 12.50 -8.01
CA ILE A 66 -12.83 11.71 -7.41
C ILE A 66 -11.74 12.65 -6.88
N ILE A 67 -11.20 12.34 -5.70
CA ILE A 67 -10.13 13.11 -5.06
C ILE A 67 -9.09 12.13 -4.52
N ASN A 68 -7.82 12.34 -4.89
CA ASN A 68 -6.69 11.52 -4.46
C ASN A 68 -6.07 12.09 -3.18
N PHE A 69 -5.57 11.22 -2.31
CA PHE A 69 -4.83 11.58 -1.10
C PHE A 69 -3.78 10.52 -0.76
N THR A 70 -2.74 10.89 -0.02
CA THR A 70 -1.65 9.99 0.39
C THR A 70 -1.81 9.56 1.83
N VAL A 71 -1.43 8.32 2.14
CA VAL A 71 -1.48 7.75 3.49
C VAL A 71 -0.16 7.04 3.78
N ASP A 72 0.33 7.18 5.01
CA ASP A 72 1.46 6.41 5.53
C ASP A 72 1.01 4.98 5.87
N ASP A 73 1.91 4.01 5.78
CA ASP A 73 1.62 2.61 6.10
C ASP A 73 1.13 2.46 7.54
N GLY A 74 0.03 1.72 7.72
CA GLY A 74 -0.67 1.60 8.99
C GLY A 74 -1.47 2.84 9.40
N GLY A 75 -1.37 3.95 8.67
CA GLY A 75 -2.09 5.19 8.93
C GLY A 75 -3.60 4.99 8.89
N GLU A 76 -4.29 5.51 9.90
CA GLU A 76 -5.75 5.38 10.01
C GLU A 76 -6.47 6.36 9.10
N ILE A 77 -7.46 5.87 8.35
CA ILE A 77 -8.33 6.68 7.50
C ILE A 77 -9.71 6.78 8.16
N THR A 78 -10.19 8.00 8.38
CA THR A 78 -11.55 8.27 8.89
C THR A 78 -12.24 9.34 8.06
N THR A 79 -13.56 9.41 8.15
CA THR A 79 -14.35 10.44 7.47
C THR A 79 -15.35 11.09 8.42
N ASP A 80 -15.69 12.34 8.13
CA ASP A 80 -16.77 13.10 8.77
C ASP A 80 -17.69 13.60 7.66
N TYR A 81 -18.86 12.96 7.54
CA TYR A 81 -19.88 13.29 6.57
C TYR A 81 -20.98 14.14 7.21
N THR A 82 -21.23 15.31 6.61
CA THR A 82 -22.37 16.14 6.95
C THR A 82 -23.44 16.03 5.87
N ALA A 83 -24.63 15.58 6.26
CA ALA A 83 -25.78 15.50 5.36
C ALA A 83 -26.27 16.88 4.89
N GLY A 84 -26.55 16.98 3.59
CA GLY A 84 -27.29 18.08 2.98
C GLY A 84 -28.77 17.73 2.79
N SER A 85 -29.43 18.43 1.86
CA SER A 85 -30.74 17.97 1.37
C SER A 85 -30.56 16.73 0.49
N TYR A 86 -31.57 15.87 0.41
CA TYR A 86 -31.56 14.66 -0.43
C TYR A 86 -30.37 13.72 -0.16
N SER A 87 -29.89 13.69 1.09
CA SER A 87 -28.69 12.94 1.47
C SER A 87 -28.74 11.43 1.22
N SER A 88 -29.93 10.86 0.98
CA SER A 88 -30.11 9.46 0.57
C SER A 88 -29.58 9.18 -0.84
N GLU A 89 -29.29 10.21 -1.62
CA GLU A 89 -28.80 10.11 -2.99
C GLU A 89 -27.26 10.15 -3.06
N ASN A 90 -26.64 10.55 -1.95
CA ASN A 90 -25.19 10.66 -1.79
C ASN A 90 -24.59 9.30 -1.46
N GLU A 91 -23.49 8.96 -2.11
CA GLU A 91 -22.70 7.76 -1.79
C GLU A 91 -21.22 8.11 -1.86
N TYR A 92 -20.40 7.52 -0.97
CA TYR A 92 -18.95 7.61 -1.13
C TYR A 92 -18.26 6.27 -1.01
N TYR A 93 -17.13 6.17 -1.70
CA TYR A 93 -16.33 4.98 -1.85
C TYR A 93 -14.86 5.34 -1.67
N ILE A 94 -14.09 4.52 -0.97
CA ILE A 94 -12.65 4.69 -0.80
C ILE A 94 -11.95 3.53 -1.50
N TYR A 95 -10.91 3.87 -2.26
CA TYR A 95 -10.10 2.94 -3.04
C TYR A 95 -8.64 3.03 -2.65
N ASP A 96 -7.93 1.89 -2.69
CA ASP A 96 -6.50 1.74 -2.38
C ASP A 96 -5.55 2.16 -3.52
N ALA A 97 -6.04 2.96 -4.46
CA ALA A 97 -5.26 3.58 -5.52
C ALA A 97 -5.86 4.91 -5.94
N VAL A 98 -5.11 5.68 -6.73
CA VAL A 98 -5.59 6.92 -7.38
C VAL A 98 -6.77 6.66 -8.32
N ASP A 99 -7.55 7.72 -8.55
CA ASP A 99 -8.57 7.81 -9.61
C ASP A 99 -9.67 6.74 -9.51
N ALA A 100 -10.04 6.35 -8.29
CA ALA A 100 -10.96 5.25 -7.99
C ALA A 100 -10.53 3.92 -8.66
N GLY A 101 -9.22 3.73 -8.84
CA GLY A 101 -8.62 2.48 -9.29
C GLY A 101 -8.44 1.48 -8.14
N GLY A 102 -7.78 0.36 -8.41
CA GLY A 102 -7.50 -0.62 -7.36
C GLY A 102 -8.75 -1.30 -6.80
N THR A 103 -8.72 -1.61 -5.51
CA THR A 103 -9.79 -2.27 -4.75
C THR A 103 -10.59 -1.25 -3.96
N GLU A 104 -11.93 -1.40 -3.98
CA GLU A 104 -12.79 -0.70 -3.03
C GLU A 104 -12.57 -1.26 -1.62
N VAL A 105 -12.05 -0.43 -0.72
CA VAL A 105 -11.76 -0.82 0.67
C VAL A 105 -12.85 -0.38 1.64
N TYR A 106 -13.71 0.57 1.23
CA TYR A 106 -14.83 1.03 2.04
C TYR A 106 -15.89 1.74 1.18
N SER A 107 -17.15 1.66 1.61
CA SER A 107 -18.26 2.43 1.02
C SER A 107 -19.36 2.74 2.04
N SER A 108 -20.11 3.81 1.77
CA SER A 108 -21.22 4.26 2.62
C SER A 108 -22.27 5.02 1.79
N GLY A 109 -23.53 4.90 2.19
CA GLY A 109 -24.68 5.46 1.48
C GLY A 109 -25.27 4.55 0.37
N THR A 110 -24.51 3.54 -0.05
CA THR A 110 -24.88 2.60 -1.12
C THR A 110 -26.33 2.10 -1.01
N GLY A 111 -27.08 2.19 -2.10
CA GLY A 111 -28.45 1.66 -2.16
C GLY A 111 -29.52 2.59 -1.60
N GLY A 112 -29.24 3.90 -1.58
CA GLY A 112 -30.24 4.92 -1.26
C GLY A 112 -30.35 5.26 0.23
N SER A 113 -29.28 5.05 0.99
CA SER A 113 -29.22 5.40 2.42
C SER A 113 -28.37 6.65 2.63
N THR A 114 -28.66 7.43 3.67
CA THR A 114 -27.78 8.56 4.01
C THR A 114 -26.42 8.02 4.44
N PRO A 115 -25.30 8.49 3.85
CA PRO A 115 -23.96 8.09 4.28
C PRO A 115 -23.73 8.35 5.76
N GLY A 116 -23.01 7.43 6.39
CA GLY A 116 -22.41 7.62 7.71
C GLY A 116 -20.89 7.79 7.64
N ASP A 117 -20.32 8.12 8.78
CA ASP A 117 -18.88 8.30 8.97
C ASP A 117 -18.12 6.97 8.95
N LEU A 118 -16.91 6.99 8.39
CA LEU A 118 -15.89 5.98 8.60
C LEU A 118 -15.21 6.27 9.94
N GLY A 119 -15.60 5.54 10.98
CA GLY A 119 -15.06 5.69 12.33
C GLY A 119 -13.65 5.12 12.50
N SER A 120 -13.00 5.53 13.59
CA SER A 120 -11.68 5.01 14.01
C SER A 120 -11.70 3.48 14.21
N GLY A 121 -10.61 2.83 13.83
CA GLY A 121 -10.36 1.39 13.94
C GLY A 121 -10.94 0.57 12.80
N VAL A 122 -11.59 1.18 11.81
CA VAL A 122 -12.24 0.47 10.70
C VAL A 122 -11.30 0.27 9.51
N LEU A 123 -10.52 1.29 9.14
CA LEU A 123 -9.63 1.26 7.98
C LEU A 123 -8.25 1.81 8.35
N SER A 124 -7.24 0.96 8.15
CA SER A 124 -5.83 1.33 8.19
C SER A 124 -5.21 1.08 6.82
N ALA A 125 -4.36 2.00 6.37
CA ALA A 125 -3.65 1.84 5.11
C ALA A 125 -2.67 0.66 5.17
N SER A 126 -2.53 -0.01 4.04
CA SER A 126 -1.51 -1.05 3.82
C SER A 126 -0.71 -0.63 2.60
N CYS A 127 0.48 -0.09 2.81
CA CYS A 127 1.36 0.43 1.78
C CYS A 127 2.57 -0.51 1.62
N PRO A 128 2.40 -1.68 0.96
CA PRO A 128 3.50 -2.59 0.76
C PRO A 128 4.58 -1.89 -0.07
N LEU A 129 5.83 -1.93 0.41
CA LEU A 129 6.96 -1.53 -0.40
C LEU A 129 7.02 -2.43 -1.63
N PRO A 130 7.30 -1.88 -2.83
CA PRO A 130 7.62 -2.74 -3.95
C PRO A 130 8.82 -3.60 -3.58
N CYS A 131 8.79 -4.87 -3.98
CA CYS A 131 9.96 -5.73 -3.83
C CYS A 131 11.14 -5.07 -4.54
N THR A 132 12.21 -4.80 -3.80
CA THR A 132 13.43 -4.24 -4.39
C THR A 132 14.22 -5.37 -5.02
N THR A 133 14.46 -5.29 -6.34
CA THR A 133 15.35 -6.23 -7.01
C THR A 133 16.71 -6.22 -6.29
N PRO A 134 17.23 -7.38 -5.87
CA PRO A 134 18.54 -7.47 -5.25
C PRO A 134 19.60 -6.86 -6.17
N THR A 135 20.37 -5.91 -5.68
CA THR A 135 21.33 -5.15 -6.50
C THR A 135 22.70 -5.82 -6.59
N ASP A 136 22.96 -6.80 -5.73
CA ASP A 136 24.21 -7.53 -5.64
C ASP A 136 23.99 -9.03 -5.45
N GLN A 137 25.00 -9.82 -5.83
CA GLN A 137 24.98 -11.27 -5.66
C GLN A 137 25.66 -11.67 -4.33
N PRO A 138 25.22 -12.77 -3.71
CA PRO A 138 25.97 -13.37 -2.60
C PRO A 138 27.37 -13.76 -3.10
N THR A 139 28.34 -13.72 -2.19
CA THR A 139 29.74 -14.03 -2.51
C THR A 139 30.22 -15.24 -1.73
N VAL A 140 31.40 -15.75 -2.07
CA VAL A 140 32.07 -16.83 -1.31
C VAL A 140 31.19 -18.09 -1.19
N LEU A 141 30.59 -18.54 -2.30
CA LEU A 141 29.86 -19.81 -2.32
C LEU A 141 30.84 -20.98 -2.13
N ASN A 142 30.75 -21.65 -0.98
CA ASN A 142 31.49 -22.86 -0.67
C ASN A 142 30.52 -24.03 -0.65
N LEU A 143 30.75 -25.04 -1.49
CA LEU A 143 29.98 -26.28 -1.52
C LEU A 143 30.81 -27.42 -0.93
N SER A 144 30.19 -28.22 -0.06
CA SER A 144 30.76 -29.41 0.57
C SER A 144 29.92 -30.63 0.16
N PRO A 145 30.22 -31.26 -0.99
CA PRO A 145 29.50 -32.44 -1.43
C PRO A 145 29.88 -33.69 -0.62
N ASP A 146 28.90 -34.54 -0.39
CA ASP A 146 29.03 -35.93 0.05
C ASP A 146 28.25 -36.85 -0.91
N TYR A 147 28.28 -38.17 -0.68
CA TYR A 147 27.69 -39.18 -1.55
C TYR A 147 26.17 -39.02 -1.76
N TYR A 148 25.47 -38.40 -0.81
CA TYR A 148 24.00 -38.26 -0.85
C TYR A 148 23.50 -36.81 -0.79
N GLN A 149 24.36 -35.83 -0.56
CA GLN A 149 23.97 -34.44 -0.37
C GLN A 149 25.07 -33.47 -0.77
N ILE A 150 24.68 -32.23 -1.05
CA ILE A 150 25.63 -31.13 -1.20
C ILE A 150 25.23 -30.08 -0.18
N ASP A 151 26.04 -29.94 0.87
CA ASP A 151 25.91 -28.83 1.80
C ASP A 151 26.63 -27.61 1.24
N GLY A 152 26.29 -26.43 1.75
CA GLY A 152 26.96 -25.21 1.32
C GLY A 152 26.88 -24.08 2.34
N SER A 153 27.74 -23.10 2.13
CA SER A 153 27.70 -21.81 2.81
C SER A 153 28.03 -20.71 1.82
N TYR A 154 27.56 -19.50 2.10
CA TYR A 154 27.85 -18.31 1.32
C TYR A 154 27.88 -17.09 2.23
N THR A 155 28.46 -16.01 1.73
CA THR A 155 28.29 -14.67 2.31
C THR A 155 27.09 -14.02 1.65
N ALA A 156 26.05 -13.70 2.43
CA ALA A 156 24.82 -13.08 1.95
C ALA A 156 25.10 -11.77 1.20
N ALA A 157 24.24 -11.45 0.22
CA ALA A 157 24.24 -10.16 -0.46
C ALA A 157 23.92 -9.04 0.54
N VAL A 158 24.55 -7.89 0.35
CA VAL A 158 24.38 -6.69 1.20
C VAL A 158 22.99 -6.09 1.00
N SER A 159 22.37 -6.26 -0.17
CA SER A 159 20.97 -5.88 -0.40
C SER A 159 19.94 -6.73 0.35
N SER A 160 20.38 -7.72 1.14
CA SER A 160 19.53 -8.57 1.99
C SER A 160 18.29 -9.14 1.27
N PRO A 161 18.46 -9.94 0.18
CA PRO A 161 17.34 -10.60 -0.48
C PRO A 161 16.70 -11.65 0.45
N ASP A 162 15.41 -11.90 0.26
CA ASP A 162 14.65 -12.88 1.04
C ASP A 162 15.05 -14.32 0.71
N GLU A 163 15.39 -14.60 -0.55
CA GLU A 163 15.74 -15.93 -1.06
C GLU A 163 16.93 -15.89 -2.04
N TYR A 164 17.56 -17.05 -2.24
CA TYR A 164 18.67 -17.23 -3.18
C TYR A 164 18.45 -18.43 -4.08
N LEU A 165 18.71 -18.26 -5.39
CA LEU A 165 18.76 -19.34 -6.36
C LEU A 165 20.22 -19.81 -6.55
N VAL A 166 20.49 -21.10 -6.35
CA VAL A 166 21.78 -21.71 -6.68
C VAL A 166 21.67 -22.40 -8.03
N VAL A 167 22.42 -21.91 -9.02
CA VAL A 167 22.46 -22.51 -10.37
C VAL A 167 23.72 -23.37 -10.50
N ILE A 168 23.54 -24.67 -10.74
CA ILE A 168 24.63 -25.60 -11.02
C ILE A 168 24.67 -25.86 -12.53
N SER A 169 25.84 -25.65 -13.14
CA SER A 169 26.06 -25.88 -14.57
C SER A 169 27.35 -26.65 -14.80
N THR A 170 27.35 -27.52 -15.81
CA THR A 170 28.57 -28.17 -16.32
C THR A 170 29.34 -27.25 -17.28
N SER A 171 28.76 -26.11 -17.65
CA SER A 171 29.46 -25.07 -18.41
C SER A 171 30.42 -24.31 -17.50
N SER A 172 31.61 -23.98 -18.01
CA SER A 172 32.60 -23.16 -17.29
C SER A 172 32.23 -21.67 -17.21
N SER A 173 31.14 -21.27 -17.85
CA SER A 173 30.61 -19.90 -17.83
C SER A 173 29.11 -19.87 -18.06
N LEU A 174 28.43 -18.90 -17.45
CA LEU A 174 27.06 -18.54 -17.81
C LEU A 174 27.09 -17.49 -18.93
N SER A 175 26.27 -17.67 -19.96
CA SER A 175 26.15 -16.72 -21.08
C SER A 175 25.30 -15.49 -20.73
N SER A 176 24.55 -15.55 -19.64
CA SER A 176 23.73 -14.48 -19.09
C SER A 176 23.44 -14.75 -17.62
N ASN A 177 23.08 -13.72 -16.87
CA ASN A 177 22.44 -13.90 -15.57
C ASN A 177 21.04 -14.52 -15.76
N PRO A 178 20.49 -15.19 -14.73
CA PRO A 178 19.08 -15.51 -14.69
C PRO A 178 18.26 -14.24 -14.97
N ILE A 179 17.29 -14.36 -15.87
CA ILE A 179 16.28 -13.31 -16.09
C ILE A 179 15.21 -13.46 -15.02
N ASP A 180 14.74 -12.34 -14.50
CA ASP A 180 13.52 -12.25 -13.66
C ASP A 180 12.28 -12.58 -14.52
#